data_AF-A0A6L5YTX1-F1
#
_entry.id   AF-A0A6L5YTX1-F1
#
_cell.length_a   1.000
_cell.length_b   1.000
_cell.length_c   1.000
_cell.angle_alpha   90.00
_cell.angle_beta   90.00
_cell.angle_gamma   90.00
#
_symmetry.space_group_name_H-M   'P 1'
#
loop_
_entity.id
_entity.type
_entity.pdbx_description
1 polymer ?
#
loop_
_entity_poly.entity_id
_entity_poly.type
_entity_poly.pdbx_seq_one_letter_code
_entity_poly.pdbx_strand_id
1 'polypeptide(L)' 'MEQINHFEYIADMTKAAQKRAKDIHLDVDQLFSLRLTGKERLYGVLNNGIFSVLWYDSEHEIYPSAKK' A
#
# COMPACT_ATOMS: atom_id res chain seq x y z
N MET A 1 -10.36 -6.09 13.51
CA MET A 1 -8.91 -6.13 13.81
C MET A 1 -8.21 -5.43 12.67
N GLU A 2 -7.46 -4.36 12.96
CA GLU A 2 -6.60 -3.74 11.95
C GLU A 2 -5.43 -4.70 11.67
N GLN A 3 -5.15 -4.97 10.39
CA GLN A 3 -4.00 -5.79 10.00
C GLN A 3 -2.70 -5.00 10.16
N ILE A 4 -1.69 -5.63 10.76
CA ILE A 4 -0.41 -4.98 11.10
C ILE A 4 0.45 -4.82 9.85
N ASN A 5 0.84 -5.92 9.20
CA ASN A 5 1.58 -5.92 7.94
C ASN A 5 0.98 -6.99 7.03
N HIS A 6 0.73 -6.67 5.77
CA HIS A 6 0.05 -7.57 4.83
C HIS A 6 0.16 -7.05 3.40
N PHE A 7 -0.15 -7.91 2.43
CA PHE A 7 -0.28 -7.51 1.04
C PHE A 7 -1.68 -6.97 0.77
N GLU A 8 -1.73 -5.91 -0.03
CA GLU A 8 -2.96 -5.27 -0.49
C GLU A 8 -2.97 -5.20 -2.01
N TYR A 9 -4.10 -5.54 -2.63
CA TYR A 9 -4.25 -5.43 -4.07
C TYR A 9 -4.36 -3.97 -4.49
N ILE A 10 -3.63 -3.58 -5.53
CA ILE A 10 -3.70 -2.23 -6.10
C ILE A 10 -5.12 -1.94 -6.60
N ALA A 11 -5.83 -2.98 -7.09
CA ALA A 11 -7.20 -2.87 -7.57
C ALA A 11 -8.19 -2.36 -6.49
N ASP A 12 -7.90 -2.61 -5.21
CA ASP A 12 -8.72 -2.24 -4.05
C ASP A 12 -8.30 -0.90 -3.43
N MET A 13 -7.14 -0.35 -3.83
CA MET A 13 -6.69 0.98 -3.42
C MET A 13 -7.50 2.10 -4.09
N THR A 14 -7.34 3.34 -3.61
CA THR A 14 -8.00 4.50 -4.23
C THR A 14 -7.67 4.65 -5.72
N LYS A 15 -8.56 5.30 -6.48
CA LYS A 15 -8.33 5.56 -7.91
C LYS A 15 -7.07 6.39 -8.19
N ALA A 16 -6.70 7.27 -7.27
CA ALA A 16 -5.44 8.01 -7.36
C ALA A 16 -4.22 7.08 -7.25
N ALA A 17 -4.23 6.13 -6.30
CA ALA A 17 -3.17 5.14 -6.16
C ALA A 17 -3.10 4.19 -7.36
N GLN A 18 -4.25 3.71 -7.85
CA GLN A 18 -4.34 2.91 -9.07
C GLN A 18 -3.77 3.65 -10.29
N LYS A 19 -4.10 4.94 -10.45
CA LYS A 19 -3.56 5.76 -11.54
C LYS A 19 -2.05 5.93 -11.38
N ARG A 20 -1.57 6.24 -10.18
CA ARG A 20 -0.14 6.42 -9.90
C ARG A 20 0.65 5.15 -10.19
N ALA A 21 0.15 3.96 -9.83
CA ALA A 21 0.76 2.68 -10.15
C ALA A 21 0.93 2.49 -11.67
N LYS A 22 -0.09 2.86 -12.46
CA LYS A 22 -0.02 2.83 -13.93
C LYS A 22 0.97 3.85 -14.49
N ASP A 23 0.96 5.07 -13.97
CA ASP A 23 1.83 6.16 -14.42
C ASP A 23 3.31 5.83 -14.21
N ILE A 24 3.66 5.05 -13.18
CA ILE A 24 5.03 4.59 -12.90
C ILE A 24 5.34 3.22 -13.50
N HIS A 25 4.44 2.65 -14.32
CA HIS A 25 4.56 1.32 -14.92
C HIS A 25 4.88 0.21 -13.91
N LEU A 26 4.17 0.22 -12.78
CA LEU A 26 4.36 -0.76 -11.73
C LEU A 26 3.86 -2.14 -12.19
N ASP A 27 4.78 -3.11 -12.27
CA ASP A 27 4.54 -4.48 -12.77
C ASP A 27 4.29 -5.48 -11.61
N VAL A 28 3.36 -5.14 -10.73
CA VAL A 28 2.86 -6.02 -9.67
C VAL A 28 1.38 -5.76 -9.42
N ASP A 29 0.65 -6.77 -8.96
CA ASP A 29 -0.78 -6.62 -8.61
C ASP A 29 -0.99 -6.18 -7.15
N GLN A 30 0.02 -6.39 -6.30
CA GLN A 30 -0.05 -6.16 -4.86
C GLN A 30 1.13 -5.35 -4.36
N LEU A 31 0.87 -4.55 -3.32
CA LEU A 31 1.90 -3.88 -2.54
C LEU A 31 1.88 -4.40 -1.10
N PHE A 32 3.05 -4.49 -0.50
CA PHE A 32 3.17 -4.77 0.92
C PHE A 32 2.93 -3.50 1.72
N SER A 33 1.98 -3.55 2.64
CA SER A 33 1.67 -2.52 3.61
C SER A 33 2.49 -2.77 4.89
N LEU A 34 3.46 -1.91 5.14
CA LEU A 34 4.29 -1.91 6.34
C LEU A 34 3.79 -0.82 7.30
N ARG A 35 3.19 -1.21 8.41
CA ARG A 35 2.78 -0.27 9.47
C ARG A 35 4.00 0.18 10.27
N LEU A 36 4.17 1.49 10.38
CA LEU A 36 5.23 2.08 11.20
C LEU A 36 4.73 2.29 12.64
N THR A 37 3.72 3.14 12.80
CA THR A 37 3.06 3.44 14.07
C THR A 37 1.66 3.96 13.79
N GLY A 38 0.71 3.80 14.73
CA GLY A 38 -0.64 4.33 14.58
C GLY A 38 -1.27 3.96 13.24
N LYS A 39 -1.56 4.96 12.40
CA LYS A 39 -2.08 4.80 11.03
C LYS A 39 -1.02 4.88 9.93
N GLU A 40 0.20 5.27 10.26
CA GLU A 40 1.26 5.51 9.29
C GLU A 40 1.72 4.20 8.64
N ARG A 41 1.74 4.20 7.32
CA ARG A 41 2.10 3.05 6.49
C ARG A 41 3.07 3.43 5.39
N LEU A 42 4.01 2.53 5.13
CA LEU A 42 4.76 2.50 3.87
C LEU A 42 4.15 1.42 2.98
N TYR A 43 3.91 1.75 1.72
CA TYR A 43 3.59 0.78 0.68
C TYR A 43 4.81 0.58 -0.20
N GLY A 44 5.11 -0.67 -0.52
CA GLY A 44 6.25 -1.01 -1.34
C GLY A 44 6.22 -2.44 -1.87
N VAL A 45 7.15 -2.74 -2.75
CA VAL A 45 7.35 -4.11 -3.25
C VAL A 45 8.27 -4.83 -2.27
N LEU A 46 7.80 -5.94 -1.72
CA LEU A 46 8.61 -6.84 -0.90
C LEU A 46 9.07 -8.02 -1.77
N ASN A 47 10.34 -8.05 -2.14
CA ASN A 47 10.93 -9.11 -2.97
C ASN A 47 12.22 -9.62 -2.31
N ASN A 48 12.30 -10.93 -2.05
CA ASN A 48 13.47 -11.59 -1.45
C ASN A 48 14.00 -10.89 -0.17
N GLY A 49 13.09 -10.41 0.69
CA GLY A 49 13.43 -9.73 1.94
C GLY A 49 13.87 -8.26 1.77
N ILE A 50 13.89 -7.75 0.53
CA ILE A 50 14.14 -6.34 0.22
C ILE A 50 12.80 -5.63 0.09
N PHE A 51 12.61 -4.56 0.86
CA PHE A 51 11.41 -3.72 0.80
C PHE A 51 11.71 -2.42 0.05
N SER A 52 11.27 -2.34 -1.20
CA SER A 52 11.40 -1.17 -2.06
C SER A 52 10.21 -0.23 -1.83
N VAL A 53 10.43 0.83 -1.07
CA VAL A 53 9.41 1.82 -0.71
C VAL A 53 8.92 2.56 -1.96
N LEU A 54 7.60 2.66 -2.11
CA LEU A 54 6.94 3.42 -3.17
C LEU A 54 6.20 4.63 -2.60
N TRP A 55 5.34 4.42 -1.60
CA TRP A 55 4.46 5.46 -1.06
C TRP A 55 4.50 5.51 0.46
N TYR A 56 4.40 6.73 0.98
CA TYR A 56 4.15 7.01 2.38
C TYR A 56 2.70 7.46 2.54
N ASP A 57 1.99 6.83 3.47
CA ASP A 57 0.59 7.09 3.79
C ASP A 57 0.48 7.36 5.29
N SER A 58 0.42 8.63 5.68
CA SER A 58 0.36 9.02 7.08
C SER A 58 -1.02 8.76 7.71
N GLU A 59 -2.10 8.81 6.91
CA GLU A 59 -3.48 8.85 7.43
C GLU A 59 -4.38 7.72 6.92
N HIS A 60 -3.82 6.66 6.33
CA HIS A 60 -4.57 5.51 5.78
C HIS A 60 -5.48 5.90 4.61
N GLU A 61 -5.04 6.84 3.77
CA GLU A 61 -5.81 7.38 2.65
C GLU A 61 -5.67 6.54 1.37
N ILE A 62 -4.59 5.75 1.23
CA ILE A 62 -4.30 4.99 0.01
C ILE A 62 -5.19 3.73 -0.10
N TYR A 63 -5.46 3.09 1.02
CA TYR A 63 -6.33 1.91 1.13
C TYR A 63 -7.38 2.14 2.21
N PRO A 64 -8.47 2.86 1.92
CA PRO A 64 -9.48 3.12 2.95
C PRO A 64 -10.17 1.80 3.35
N SER A 65 -10.06 1.42 4.62
CA SER A 65 -10.80 0.26 5.15
C SER A 65 -12.31 0.50 4.99
N ALA A 66 -13.02 -0.47 4.41
CA ALA A 66 -14.47 -0.41 4.20
C ALA A 66 -15.30 -0.42 5.50
N LYS A 67 -14.67 -0.38 6.69
CA LYS A 67 -15.38 -0.41 7.97
C LYS A 67 -15.58 1.00 8.51
N LYS A 68 -16.84 1.45 8.48
CA LYS A 68 -17.40 2.33 9.51
C LYS A 68 -17.66 1.51 10.78
#